data_AF-A0AAT9HFG9-F1
#
_entry.id   AF-A0AAT9HFG9-F1
#
_cell.length_a   1.000
_cell.length_b   1.000
_cell.length_c   1.000
_cell.angle_alpha   90.00
_cell.angle_beta   90.00
_cell.angle_gamma   90.00
#
_symmetry.space_group_name_H-M   'P 1'
#
loop_
_entity.id
_entity.type
_entity.pdbx_description
1 polymer ?
#
loop_
_entity_poly.entity_id
_entity_poly.type
_entity_poly.pdbx_seq_one_letter_code
_entity_poly.pdbx_strand_id
1 'polypeptide(L)'
;MIDLAPDFQRKAGIWTDGKQSRLIESLLLRIPIPSFYAAEKKDGSWAIVDGIQRLTSIARFVEPEAVGADPLKLTGLEYLRNFEGTGFANLSGKLQIRLRETEVVVHVIRRGTPSR
;
A
#
# COMPACT_ATOMS: atom_id res chain seq x y z
N MET A 1 6.93 11.69 -10.16
CA MET A 1 6.56 10.31 -10.53
C MET A 1 7.16 9.38 -9.48
N ILE A 2 6.34 8.59 -8.79
CA ILE A 2 6.85 7.56 -7.88
C ILE A 2 7.26 6.38 -8.76
N ASP A 3 8.55 6.06 -8.75
CA ASP A 3 9.09 4.98 -9.57
C ASP A 3 8.96 3.66 -8.78
N LEU A 4 7.95 2.88 -9.14
CA LEU A 4 7.66 1.55 -8.59
C LEU A 4 8.53 0.44 -9.24
N ALA A 5 9.64 0.79 -9.91
CA ALA A 5 10.68 -0.06 -10.51
C ALA A 5 11.00 -1.39 -9.75
N PRO A 6 11.65 -2.39 -10.43
CA PRO A 6 11.66 -3.84 -10.12
C PRO A 6 12.00 -4.31 -8.69
N ASP A 7 12.51 -3.44 -7.84
CA ASP A 7 12.67 -3.71 -6.41
C ASP A 7 11.32 -3.86 -5.68
N PHE A 8 10.25 -3.26 -6.23
CA PHE A 8 8.87 -3.47 -5.76
C PHE A 8 8.47 -4.94 -5.86
N GLN A 9 8.71 -5.59 -7.01
CA GLN A 9 8.41 -7.02 -7.22
C GLN A 9 9.26 -7.94 -6.34
N ARG A 10 10.56 -7.65 -6.16
CA ARG A 10 11.45 -8.48 -5.32
C ARG A 10 11.09 -8.44 -3.84
N LYS A 11 10.55 -7.32 -3.33
CA LYS A 11 10.14 -7.21 -1.93
C LYS A 11 8.66 -7.53 -1.73
N ALA A 12 7.78 -7.27 -2.69
CA ALA A 12 6.32 -7.49 -2.58
C ALA A 12 5.90 -8.89 -2.07
N GLY A 13 6.73 -9.92 -2.28
CA GLY A 13 6.47 -11.28 -1.82
C GLY A 13 6.66 -11.56 -0.32
N ILE A 14 7.00 -10.57 0.51
CA ILE A 14 7.26 -10.81 1.96
C ILE A 14 5.96 -10.90 2.77
N TRP A 15 4.90 -10.17 2.40
CA TRP A 15 3.63 -10.22 3.13
C TRP A 15 2.70 -11.28 2.54
N THR A 16 2.25 -12.20 3.39
CA THR A 16 1.19 -13.16 3.04
C THR A 16 -0.13 -12.43 2.77
N ASP A 17 -1.02 -13.03 1.97
CA ASP A 17 -2.34 -12.47 1.68
C ASP A 17 -3.12 -12.13 2.95
N GLY A 18 -2.99 -12.93 4.00
CA GLY A 18 -3.57 -12.64 5.32
C GLY A 18 -3.04 -11.33 5.90
N LYS A 19 -1.72 -11.11 5.90
CA LYS A 19 -1.12 -9.87 6.43
C LYS A 19 -1.50 -8.65 5.61
N GLN A 20 -1.55 -8.77 4.28
CA GLN A 20 -2.05 -7.71 3.41
C GLN A 20 -3.51 -7.40 3.72
N SER A 21 -4.33 -8.43 3.95
CA SER A 21 -5.75 -8.29 4.29
C SER A 21 -5.98 -7.64 5.65
N ARG A 22 -5.18 -7.93 6.69
CA ARG A 22 -5.27 -7.22 7.99
C ARG A 22 -4.99 -5.71 7.84
N LEU A 23 -4.11 -5.32 6.92
CA LEU A 23 -3.87 -3.90 6.63
C LEU A 23 -5.09 -3.26 5.97
N ILE A 24 -5.68 -3.91 4.96
CA ILE A 24 -6.90 -3.42 4.33
C ILE A 24 -8.04 -3.34 5.37
N GLU A 25 -8.16 -4.32 6.26
CA GLU A 25 -9.10 -4.29 7.37
C GLU A 25 -8.91 -3.04 8.24
N SER A 26 -7.67 -2.74 8.60
CA SER A 26 -7.33 -1.57 9.40
C SER A 26 -7.80 -0.27 8.72
N LEU A 27 -7.60 -0.15 7.41
CA LEU A 27 -8.07 1.00 6.63
C LEU A 27 -9.60 1.07 6.56
N LEU A 28 -10.27 -0.06 6.34
CA LEU A 28 -11.73 -0.14 6.39
C LEU A 28 -12.28 0.26 7.76
N LEU A 29 -11.56 -0.05 8.85
CA LEU A 29 -11.88 0.34 10.23
C LEU A 29 -11.45 1.77 10.59
N ARG A 30 -10.84 2.52 9.67
CA ARG A 30 -10.28 3.86 9.91
C ARG A 30 -9.20 3.90 10.99
N ILE A 31 -8.46 2.80 11.14
CA ILE A 31 -7.28 2.75 12.00
C ILE A 31 -6.13 3.43 11.25
N PRO A 32 -5.48 4.45 11.81
CA PRO A 32 -4.37 5.14 11.15
C PRO A 32 -3.19 4.19 10.94
N ILE A 33 -2.56 4.28 9.77
CA ILE A 33 -1.37 3.50 9.43
C ILE A 33 -0.11 4.35 9.62
N PRO A 34 1.04 3.74 9.95
CA PRO A 34 2.30 4.47 10.07
C PRO A 34 2.67 5.19 8.77
N SER A 35 3.30 6.36 8.90
CA SER A 35 3.81 7.14 7.77
C SER A 35 4.73 6.32 6.86
N PHE A 36 4.82 6.74 5.61
CA PHE A 36 5.76 6.23 4.63
C PHE A 36 6.99 7.13 4.56
N TYR A 37 8.12 6.56 4.17
CA TYR A 37 9.35 7.32 3.93
C TYR A 37 9.82 7.10 2.51
N ALA A 38 10.18 8.19 1.84
CA ALA A 38 10.72 8.17 0.50
C ALA A 38 12.06 8.91 0.46
N ALA A 39 12.99 8.45 -0.36
CA ALA A 39 14.24 9.15 -0.67
C ALA A 39 14.17 9.72 -2.07
N GLU A 40 14.60 10.97 -2.24
CA GLU A 40 14.69 11.63 -3.54
C GLU A 40 15.90 11.11 -4.34
N LYS A 41 15.64 10.62 -5.57
CA LYS A 41 16.67 10.17 -6.52
C LYS A 41 17.25 11.36 -7.31
N LYS A 42 18.35 11.12 -8.04
CA LYS A 42 19.05 12.15 -8.85
C LYS A 42 18.17 12.77 -9.93
N ASP A 43 17.20 12.02 -10.43
CA ASP A 43 16.26 12.42 -11.48
C ASP A 43 14.97 13.08 -10.91
N GLY A 44 14.93 13.35 -9.60
CA GLY A 44 13.76 13.92 -8.93
C GLY A 44 12.62 12.92 -8.66
N SER A 45 12.78 11.65 -9.04
CA SER A 45 11.83 10.60 -8.66
C SER A 45 12.00 10.21 -7.18
N TRP A 46 10.98 9.57 -6.62
CA TRP A 46 10.98 9.14 -5.21
C TRP A 46 11.11 7.62 -5.12
N ALA A 47 12.03 7.16 -4.29
CA ALA A 47 12.20 5.75 -3.93
C ALA A 47 11.61 5.52 -2.53
N ILE A 48 10.63 4.63 -2.39
CA ILE A 48 10.10 4.26 -1.08
C ILE A 48 11.16 3.47 -0.30
N VAL A 49 11.55 3.96 0.88
CA VAL A 49 12.54 3.32 1.76
C VAL A 49 11.90 2.59 2.94
N ASP A 50 10.72 3.04 3.39
CA ASP A 50 9.88 2.34 4.37
C ASP A 50 8.41 2.31 3.94
N GLY A 51 7.72 1.23 4.30
CA GLY A 51 6.30 1.07 4.01
C GLY A 51 5.99 0.44 2.64
N ILE A 52 7.00 -0.08 1.94
CA ILE A 52 6.83 -0.71 0.62
C ILE A 52 5.73 -1.78 0.61
N GLN A 53 5.71 -2.65 1.62
CA GLN A 53 4.69 -3.72 1.74
C GLN A 53 3.29 -3.15 1.96
N ARG A 54 3.18 -2.08 2.77
CA ARG A 54 1.91 -1.43 3.03
C ARG A 54 1.36 -0.81 1.75
N LEU A 55 2.21 -0.07 1.03
CA LEU A 55 1.83 0.58 -0.22
C LEU A 55 1.47 -0.47 -1.28
N THR A 56 2.25 -1.54 -1.38
CA THR A 56 1.97 -2.66 -2.30
C THR A 56 0.63 -3.32 -1.99
N SER A 57 0.34 -3.58 -0.72
CA SER A 57 -0.91 -4.22 -0.31
C SER A 57 -2.12 -3.36 -0.66
N ILE A 58 -2.03 -2.05 -0.41
CA ILE A 58 -3.07 -1.08 -0.74
C ILE A 58 -3.28 -1.03 -2.25
N ALA A 59 -2.20 -0.88 -3.02
CA ALA A 59 -2.25 -0.84 -4.48
C ALA A 59 -2.81 -2.16 -5.05
N ARG A 60 -2.31 -3.33 -4.60
CA ARG A 60 -2.78 -4.65 -5.04
C ARG A 60 -4.28 -4.85 -4.79
N PHE A 61 -4.81 -4.31 -3.70
CA PHE A 61 -6.24 -4.43 -3.40
C PHE A 61 -7.09 -3.49 -4.25
N VAL A 62 -6.68 -2.22 -4.42
CA VAL A 62 -7.47 -1.18 -5.09
C VAL A 62 -7.32 -1.19 -6.62
N GLU A 63 -6.09 -1.43 -7.11
CA GLU A 63 -5.67 -1.38 -8.51
C GLU A 63 -4.53 -2.40 -8.75
N PRO A 64 -4.84 -3.71 -8.78
CA PRO A 64 -3.84 -4.78 -8.92
C PRO A 64 -2.93 -4.65 -10.15
N GLU A 65 -3.45 -4.09 -11.24
CA GLU A 65 -2.74 -3.86 -12.49
C GLU A 65 -1.57 -2.89 -12.31
N ALA A 66 -1.67 -1.92 -11.40
CA ALA A 66 -0.61 -0.93 -11.14
C ALA A 66 0.67 -1.55 -10.55
N VAL A 67 0.55 -2.73 -9.94
CA VAL A 67 1.68 -3.47 -9.34
C VAL A 67 1.95 -4.80 -10.03
N GLY A 68 1.20 -5.13 -11.08
CA GLY A 68 1.33 -6.39 -11.83
C GLY A 68 1.12 -7.63 -10.97
N ALA A 69 0.18 -7.58 -10.01
CA ALA A 69 -0.11 -8.68 -9.10
C ALA A 69 -1.56 -9.16 -9.25
N ASP A 70 -1.83 -10.43 -8.92
CA ASP A 70 -3.20 -10.93 -8.89
C ASP A 70 -4.05 -10.16 -7.86
N PRO A 71 -5.35 -9.89 -8.16
CA PRO A 71 -6.24 -9.19 -7.24
C PRO A 71 -6.28 -9.85 -5.86
N LEU A 72 -6.03 -9.07 -4.81
CA LEU A 72 -6.12 -9.56 -3.43
C LEU A 72 -7.60 -9.79 -3.06
N LYS A 73 -7.92 -11.02 -2.64
CA LYS A 73 -9.16 -11.33 -1.93
C LYS A 73 -8.87 -11.33 -0.44
N LEU A 74 -9.70 -10.64 0.35
CA LEU A 74 -9.45 -10.50 1.78
C LEU A 74 -9.48 -11.86 2.48
N THR A 75 -8.48 -12.12 3.31
CA THR A 75 -8.39 -13.35 4.09
C THR A 75 -7.76 -13.16 5.47
N GLY A 76 -8.11 -14.00 6.44
CA GLY A 76 -7.53 -13.96 7.78
C GLY A 76 -7.93 -12.71 8.57
N LEU A 77 -9.12 -12.17 8.32
CA LEU A 77 -9.72 -11.04 9.02
C LEU A 77 -10.12 -11.44 10.46
N GLU A 78 -10.01 -10.51 11.41
CA GLU A 78 -10.36 -10.74 12.82
C GLU A 78 -11.71 -10.12 13.15
N TYR A 79 -11.99 -8.92 12.63
CA TYR A 79 -13.19 -8.14 12.93
C TYR A 79 -14.18 -8.13 11.78
N LEU A 80 -13.70 -7.93 10.55
CA LEU A 80 -14.53 -7.77 9.35
C LEU A 80 -14.71 -9.09 8.59
N ARG A 81 -14.89 -10.20 9.32
CA ARG A 81 -14.94 -11.57 8.74
C ARG A 81 -16.00 -11.76 7.66
N ASN A 82 -17.04 -10.95 7.64
CA ASN A 82 -18.07 -10.95 6.60
C ASN A 82 -17.55 -10.48 5.22
N PHE A 83 -16.34 -9.91 5.15
CA PHE A 83 -15.67 -9.52 3.91
C PHE A 83 -14.60 -10.52 3.45
N GLU A 84 -14.45 -11.67 4.13
CA GLU A 84 -13.61 -12.77 3.66
C GLU A 84 -13.94 -13.16 2.21
N GLY A 85 -12.91 -13.42 1.41
CA GLY A 85 -13.04 -13.74 -0.02
C GLY A 85 -13.43 -12.57 -0.92
N THR A 86 -13.70 -11.38 -0.36
CA THR A 86 -14.16 -10.21 -1.12
C THR A 86 -12.96 -9.42 -1.67
N GLY A 87 -13.04 -9.01 -2.94
CA GLY A 87 -12.10 -8.07 -3.56
C GLY A 87 -12.66 -6.64 -3.58
N PHE A 88 -11.84 -5.66 -3.94
CA PHE A 88 -12.23 -4.25 -3.92
C PHE A 88 -13.50 -3.92 -4.72
N ALA A 89 -13.64 -4.49 -5.93
CA ALA A 89 -14.81 -4.29 -6.79
C ALA A 89 -16.14 -4.75 -6.15
N ASN A 90 -16.07 -5.69 -5.20
CA ASN A 90 -17.24 -6.26 -4.53
C ASN A 90 -17.60 -5.52 -3.23
N LEU A 91 -16.82 -4.51 -2.83
CA LEU A 91 -17.18 -3.65 -1.69
C LEU A 91 -18.30 -2.69 -2.08
N SER A 92 -19.09 -2.26 -1.11
CA SER A 92 -20.06 -1.16 -1.32
C SER A 92 -19.33 0.12 -1.74
N GLY A 93 -19.98 0.97 -2.54
CA GLY A 93 -19.39 2.22 -3.01
C GLY A 93 -18.85 3.11 -1.87
N LYS A 94 -19.52 3.10 -0.70
CA LYS A 94 -19.07 3.82 0.50
C LYS A 94 -17.72 3.31 1.03
N LEU A 95 -17.47 2.00 0.96
CA LEU A 95 -16.20 1.41 1.40
C LEU A 95 -15.10 1.58 0.35
N GLN A 96 -15.44 1.53 -0.94
CA GLN A 96 -14.50 1.86 -2.01
C GLN A 96 -14.02 3.30 -1.90
N ILE A 97 -14.94 4.26 -1.72
CA ILE A 97 -14.64 5.68 -1.50
C ILE A 97 -13.74 5.84 -0.28
N ARG A 98 -14.06 5.19 0.85
CA ARG A 98 -13.24 5.23 2.06
C ARG A 98 -11.78 4.84 1.81
N LEU A 99 -11.54 3.78 1.04
CA LEU A 99 -10.18 3.34 0.71
C LEU A 99 -9.48 4.32 -0.24
N ARG A 100 -10.19 4.86 -1.23
CA ARG A 100 -9.63 5.85 -2.18
C ARG A 100 -9.30 7.20 -1.52
N GLU A 101 -10.09 7.60 -0.53
CA GLU A 101 -9.91 8.83 0.24
C GLU A 101 -9.04 8.65 1.49
N THR A 102 -8.45 7.46 1.67
CA THR A 102 -7.51 7.24 2.78
C THR A 102 -6.28 8.12 2.56
N GLU A 103 -6.08 9.10 3.44
CA GLU A 103 -4.90 9.94 3.43
C GLU A 103 -3.69 9.17 3.95
N VAL A 104 -2.57 9.26 3.23
CA VAL A 104 -1.29 8.67 3.62
C VAL A 104 -0.25 9.76 3.79
N VAL A 105 0.47 9.73 4.89
CA VAL A 105 1.55 10.67 5.17
C VAL A 105 2.85 10.10 4.60
N VAL A 106 3.51 10.85 3.71
CA VAL A 106 4.80 10.48 3.13
C VAL A 106 5.85 11.52 3.50
N HIS A 107 6.89 11.11 4.23
CA HIS A 107 8.05 11.94 4.53
C HIS A 107 9.13 11.75 3.47
N VAL A 108 9.51 12.84 2.79
CA VAL A 108 10.53 12.82 1.73
C VAL A 108 11.88 13.26 2.30
N ILE A 109 12.85 12.36 2.29
CA ILE A 109 14.25 12.63 2.59
C ILE A 109 14.88 13.24 1.35
N ARG A 110 15.04 14.57 1.38
CA ARG A 110 15.67 15.31 0.29
C ARG A 110 17.16 15.03 0.22
N ARG A 111 17.70 15.10 -0.99
CA ARG A 111 19.13 14.96 -1.21
C ARG A 111 19.85 16.21 -0.71
N GLY A 112 20.55 16.14 0.42
CA GLY A 112 21.30 17.26 0.98
C GLY A 112 22.25 16.88 2.11
N THR A 113 23.51 16.62 1.76
CA THR A 113 24.66 16.88 2.65
C THR A 113 25.56 17.84 1.87
N PRO A 114 25.95 19.00 2.40
CA PRO A 114 26.98 19.82 1.77
C PRO A 114 28.22 18.94 1.61
N SER A 115 28.75 18.84 0.40
CA SER A 115 30.13 18.40 0.21
C SER A 115 31.01 19.36 1.03
N ARG A 116 31.70 18.80 2.04
CA ARG A 116 32.78 19.51 2.74
C ARG A 116 33.80 20.05 1.74
#